data_AF-A0AAD2JHG7-F1
#
_entry.id   AF-A0AAD2JHG7-F1
#
_cell.length_a   1.000
_cell.length_b   1.000
_cell.length_c   1.000
_cell.angle_alpha   90.00
_cell.angle_beta   90.00
_cell.angle_gamma   90.00
#
_symmetry.space_group_name_H-M   'P 1'
#
loop_
_entity.id
_entity.type
_entity.pdbx_description
1 polymer ?
#
loop_
_entity_poly.entity_id
_entity_poly.type
_entity_poly.pdbx_seq_one_letter_code
_entity_poly.pdbx_strand_id
1 'polypeptide(L)'
;MILDRRQAIVTSSIFLPPFAKGVLGNLAISNCSDLICNYTPVSFREDIKLEDLFLYRGNTIPLDDVAQVVDPEPDLLMEGTYDDPLALKYFECLEKVLCAFPVRPSTGHIATSNQQEAGKWGQTVSVWPLGSSWAYVWPEDNEIFFPTKCKDQCDDSELALNQRLPDALHRNREVLFTSWFDDQQAVSLPKNFKSLRSAFLIIPSRFDAQLKVELQKRNYGLS
;
A
#
# COMPACT_ATOMS: atom_id res chain seq x y z
N MET A 1 -40.35 8.69 -2.08
CA MET A 1 -39.10 9.21 -1.48
C MET A 1 -38.50 8.06 -0.68
N ILE A 2 -37.71 7.24 -1.36
CA ILE A 2 -37.26 5.91 -0.88
C ILE A 2 -35.86 6.09 -0.32
N LEU A 3 -35.71 5.92 1.00
CA LEU A 3 -34.42 5.72 1.66
C LEU A 3 -34.28 4.21 1.86
N ASP A 4 -33.58 3.56 0.93
CA ASP A 4 -33.21 2.14 1.02
C ASP A 4 -32.01 2.00 1.96
N ARG A 5 -32.30 1.68 3.24
CA ARG A 5 -31.31 1.27 4.24
C ARG A 5 -30.95 -0.20 4.00
N ARG A 6 -29.90 -0.45 3.21
CA ARG A 6 -29.22 -1.75 3.22
C ARG A 6 -28.24 -1.78 4.39
N GLN A 7 -28.73 -2.17 5.56
CA GLN A 7 -27.91 -2.83 6.56
C GLN A 7 -27.57 -4.21 6.02
N ALA A 8 -26.33 -4.39 5.55
CA ALA A 8 -25.81 -5.71 5.25
C ALA A 8 -25.61 -6.44 6.59
N ILE A 9 -26.36 -7.52 6.75
CA ILE A 9 -26.25 -8.49 7.84
C ILE A 9 -24.90 -9.19 7.66
N VAL A 10 -23.93 -8.85 8.50
CA VAL A 10 -22.65 -9.57 8.59
C VAL A 10 -22.89 -10.80 9.46
N THR A 11 -23.33 -11.89 8.85
CA THR A 11 -23.36 -13.21 9.48
C THR A 11 -22.21 -14.07 8.97
N SER A 12 -21.23 -14.19 9.87
CA SER A 12 -20.49 -15.40 10.25
C SER A 12 -19.50 -16.06 9.29
N SER A 13 -18.27 -16.15 9.83
CA SER A 13 -17.30 -17.24 9.67
C SER A 13 -16.43 -17.21 8.42
N ILE A 14 -15.67 -16.13 8.26
CA ILE A 14 -14.47 -16.15 7.42
C ILE A 14 -13.35 -16.81 8.24
N PHE A 15 -12.94 -17.98 7.79
CA PHE A 15 -11.72 -18.64 8.23
C PHE A 15 -10.55 -17.73 7.81
N LEU A 16 -10.07 -16.90 8.73
CA LEU A 16 -8.90 -16.05 8.49
C LEU A 16 -7.68 -16.96 8.33
N PRO A 17 -6.96 -16.90 7.19
CA PRO A 17 -5.77 -17.72 7.03
C PRO A 17 -4.65 -17.22 7.96
N PRO A 18 -3.74 -18.10 8.42
CA PRO A 18 -2.73 -17.78 9.42
C PRO A 18 -1.53 -17.10 8.76
N PHE A 19 -1.67 -15.83 8.35
CA PHE A 19 -0.58 -15.12 7.67
C PHE A 19 -0.33 -13.75 8.31
N ALA A 20 0.47 -13.75 9.37
CA ALA A 20 1.21 -12.57 9.79
C ALA A 20 2.64 -13.02 10.12
N LYS A 21 3.46 -13.22 9.09
CA LYS A 21 4.91 -13.32 9.32
C LYS A 21 5.47 -11.91 9.50
N GLY A 22 5.84 -11.61 10.75
CA GLY A 22 6.86 -10.62 11.07
C GLY A 22 6.38 -9.21 11.40
N VAL A 23 5.60 -9.03 12.46
CA VAL A 23 5.50 -7.71 13.11
C VAL A 23 6.83 -7.42 13.81
N LEU A 24 7.59 -6.46 13.29
CA LEU A 24 8.87 -6.05 13.87
C LEU A 24 8.68 -4.89 14.87
N GLY A 25 8.04 -5.18 16.01
CA GLY A 25 8.04 -4.35 17.22
C GLY A 25 7.45 -2.93 17.12
N ASN A 26 7.16 -2.34 18.28
CA ASN A 26 6.60 -0.99 18.37
C ASN A 26 7.71 0.06 18.16
N LEU A 27 7.52 0.96 17.19
CA LEU A 27 8.49 2.01 16.86
C LEU A 27 8.06 3.39 17.36
N ALA A 28 9.01 4.14 17.93
CA ALA A 28 8.83 5.56 18.19
C ALA A 28 8.88 6.37 16.87
N ILE A 29 8.19 7.50 16.80
CA ILE A 29 8.12 8.32 15.57
C ILE A 29 9.49 8.82 15.09
N SER A 30 10.42 9.09 16.00
CA SER A 30 11.81 9.39 15.64
C SER A 30 12.45 8.26 14.84
N ASN A 31 12.27 7.02 15.28
CA ASN A 31 12.79 5.83 14.61
C ASN A 31 12.09 5.61 13.26
N CYS A 32 10.80 5.94 13.15
CA CYS A 32 10.09 5.90 11.87
C CYS A 32 10.73 6.85 10.85
N SER A 33 11.04 8.09 11.25
CA SER A 33 11.72 9.04 10.37
C SER A 33 13.11 8.56 9.96
N ASP A 34 13.86 7.92 10.86
CA ASP A 34 15.16 7.32 10.53
C ASP A 34 14.99 6.21 9.47
N LEU A 35 13.99 5.35 9.63
CA LEU A 35 13.73 4.27 8.67
C LEU A 35 13.35 4.83 7.30
N ILE A 36 12.45 5.81 7.26
CA ILE A 36 12.01 6.43 6.00
C ILE A 36 13.18 7.10 5.29
N CYS A 37 13.97 7.92 5.99
CA CYS A 37 15.09 8.64 5.38
C CYS A 37 16.17 7.69 4.84
N ASN A 38 16.40 6.55 5.50
CA ASN A 38 17.47 5.61 5.14
C ASN A 38 17.04 4.52 4.16
N TYR A 39 15.78 4.10 4.18
CA TYR A 39 15.34 2.88 3.51
C TYR A 39 14.10 3.04 2.62
N THR A 40 13.44 4.20 2.60
CA THR A 40 12.41 4.46 1.58
C THR A 40 13.08 5.01 0.32
N PRO A 41 12.70 4.52 -0.88
CA PRO A 41 13.22 5.01 -2.14
C PRO A 41 13.17 6.53 -2.27
N VAL A 42 14.25 7.13 -2.79
CA VAL A 42 14.37 8.59 -2.94
C VAL A 42 13.23 9.15 -3.78
N SER A 43 12.94 8.54 -4.93
CA SER A 43 11.88 9.00 -5.84
C SER A 43 10.49 9.01 -5.18
N PHE A 44 10.18 8.00 -4.37
CA PHE A 44 8.94 8.00 -3.59
C PHE A 44 8.89 9.18 -2.60
N ARG A 45 9.99 9.44 -1.89
CA ARG A 45 10.06 10.54 -0.91
C ARG A 45 9.95 11.92 -1.57
N GLU A 46 10.47 12.07 -2.78
CA GLU A 46 10.31 13.28 -3.58
C GLU A 46 8.84 13.53 -3.92
N ASP A 47 8.12 12.49 -4.37
CA ASP A 47 6.71 12.57 -4.75
C ASP A 47 5.80 12.81 -3.52
N ILE A 48 6.00 12.07 -2.42
CA ILE A 48 5.16 12.18 -1.21
C ILE A 48 5.34 13.50 -0.48
N LYS A 49 6.51 14.14 -0.58
CA LYS A 49 6.76 15.45 0.03
C LYS A 49 5.75 16.53 -0.42
N LEU A 50 5.10 16.33 -1.57
CA LEU A 50 4.13 17.27 -2.14
C LEU A 50 2.69 17.02 -1.69
N GLU A 51 2.28 15.74 -1.61
CA GLU A 51 0.87 15.35 -1.47
C GLU A 51 0.53 14.81 -0.06
N ASP A 52 1.53 14.62 0.81
CA ASP A 52 1.47 14.24 2.23
C ASP A 52 0.73 12.93 2.59
N LEU A 53 0.08 12.25 1.65
CA LEU A 53 -0.78 11.10 1.95
C LEU A 53 -0.53 9.93 0.98
N PHE A 54 -0.12 8.80 1.56
CA PHE A 54 -0.08 7.50 0.92
C PHE A 54 -0.58 6.47 1.91
N LEU A 55 -1.87 6.13 1.82
CA LEU A 55 -2.58 5.38 2.83
C LEU A 55 -2.77 3.94 2.38
N TYR A 56 -2.51 2.99 3.28
CA TYR A 56 -2.63 1.58 2.95
C TYR A 56 -4.09 1.16 2.73
N ARG A 57 -4.34 0.42 1.65
CA ARG A 57 -5.59 -0.29 1.41
C ARG A 57 -5.35 -1.80 1.52
N GLY A 58 -5.36 -2.31 2.75
CA GLY A 58 -5.30 -3.74 2.99
C GLY A 58 -5.85 -4.10 4.36
N ASN A 59 -6.31 -5.33 4.46
CA ASN A 59 -6.83 -5.88 5.70
C ASN A 59 -5.68 -6.20 6.67
N THR A 60 -6.03 -6.62 7.89
CA THR A 60 -5.20 -7.53 8.71
C THR A 60 -3.91 -7.00 9.32
N ILE A 61 -3.77 -5.69 9.48
CA ILE A 61 -2.72 -5.16 10.36
C ILE A 61 -3.25 -5.10 11.80
N PRO A 62 -2.63 -5.79 12.77
CA PRO A 62 -2.97 -5.65 14.19
C PRO A 62 -2.82 -4.19 14.62
N LEU A 63 -3.93 -3.61 15.06
CA LEU A 63 -4.05 -2.22 15.44
C LEU A 63 -3.68 -2.04 16.92
N ASP A 64 -2.43 -2.33 17.26
CA ASP A 64 -1.88 -1.95 18.56
C ASP A 64 -1.56 -0.45 18.62
N ASP A 65 -2.07 0.33 17.65
CA ASP A 65 -2.05 1.78 17.67
C ASP A 65 -0.62 2.36 17.64
N VAL A 66 0.30 1.58 17.09
CA VAL A 66 1.75 1.77 17.04
C VAL A 66 2.26 1.65 15.61
N ALA A 67 3.35 2.36 15.33
CA ALA A 67 4.07 2.19 14.07
C ALA A 67 4.86 0.88 14.08
N GLN A 68 4.88 0.19 12.94
CA GLN A 68 5.48 -1.13 12.81
C GLN A 68 5.96 -1.37 11.37
N VAL A 69 7.01 -2.17 11.22
CA VAL A 69 7.40 -2.71 9.92
C VAL A 69 6.68 -4.02 9.71
N VAL A 70 6.11 -4.18 8.51
CA VAL A 70 5.36 -5.36 8.09
C VAL A 70 5.82 -5.83 6.72
N ASP A 71 5.61 -7.12 6.46
CA ASP A 71 5.79 -7.78 5.16
C ASP A 71 4.61 -8.73 4.93
N PRO A 72 3.39 -8.20 4.73
CA PRO A 72 2.21 -9.03 4.52
C PRO A 72 2.25 -9.65 3.12
N GLU A 73 1.63 -10.82 2.99
CA GLU A 73 1.44 -11.44 1.68
C GLU A 73 0.45 -10.60 0.83
N PRO A 74 0.65 -10.50 -0.49
CA PRO A 74 -0.31 -9.86 -1.38
C PRO A 74 -1.70 -10.51 -1.33
N ASP A 75 -2.75 -9.70 -1.26
CA ASP A 75 -4.14 -10.12 -0.99
C ASP A 75 -5.07 -9.99 -2.21
N LEU A 76 -4.52 -9.64 -3.38
CA LEU A 76 -5.31 -9.29 -4.57
C LEU A 76 -5.74 -10.49 -5.42
N LEU A 77 -5.05 -11.62 -5.29
CA LEU A 77 -5.33 -12.87 -6.02
C LEU A 77 -5.96 -13.94 -5.14
N MET A 78 -6.75 -13.52 -4.14
CA MET A 78 -7.43 -14.42 -3.20
C MET A 78 -8.93 -14.51 -3.52
N GLU A 79 -9.52 -15.65 -3.21
CA GLU A 79 -10.98 -15.75 -3.22
C GLU A 79 -11.57 -14.83 -2.13
N GLY A 80 -12.61 -14.08 -2.48
CA GLY A 80 -13.24 -13.12 -1.57
C GLY A 80 -12.58 -11.74 -1.52
N THR A 81 -11.53 -11.48 -2.30
CA THR A 81 -11.02 -10.12 -2.55
C THR A 81 -12.19 -9.21 -3.01
N TYR A 82 -12.43 -8.09 -2.31
CA TYR A 82 -13.60 -7.19 -2.52
C TYR A 82 -14.99 -7.81 -2.31
N ASP A 83 -15.09 -8.98 -1.66
CA ASP A 83 -16.36 -9.71 -1.48
C ASP A 83 -17.12 -9.91 -2.82
N ASP A 84 -16.39 -9.90 -3.95
CA ASP A 84 -16.93 -9.99 -5.31
C ASP A 84 -16.06 -10.98 -6.10
N PRO A 85 -16.59 -12.13 -6.58
CA PRO A 85 -15.82 -13.10 -7.34
C PRO A 85 -15.28 -12.56 -8.67
N LEU A 86 -15.81 -11.44 -9.17
CA LEU A 86 -15.28 -10.78 -10.36
C LEU A 86 -13.98 -10.03 -10.08
N ALA A 87 -13.70 -9.67 -8.82
CA ALA A 87 -12.44 -9.02 -8.44
C ALA A 87 -11.25 -9.95 -8.72
N LEU A 88 -11.35 -11.23 -8.36
CA LEU A 88 -10.30 -12.21 -8.65
C LEU A 88 -10.01 -12.29 -10.15
N LYS A 89 -11.05 -12.38 -10.98
CA LYS A 89 -10.89 -12.40 -12.45
C LYS A 89 -10.24 -11.13 -12.97
N TYR A 90 -10.61 -9.98 -12.42
CA TYR A 90 -10.00 -8.70 -12.77
C TYR A 90 -8.50 -8.69 -12.44
N PHE A 91 -8.12 -9.08 -11.22
CA PHE A 91 -6.71 -9.10 -10.81
C PHE A 91 -5.90 -10.18 -11.51
N GLU A 92 -6.47 -11.34 -11.86
CA GLU A 92 -5.81 -12.33 -12.72
C GLU A 92 -5.53 -11.79 -14.13
N CYS A 93 -6.40 -10.94 -14.65
CA CYS A 93 -6.20 -10.27 -15.93
C CYS A 93 -5.11 -9.18 -15.80
N LEU A 94 -5.17 -8.34 -14.77
CA LEU A 94 -4.15 -7.33 -14.48
C LEU A 94 -2.76 -7.95 -14.26
N GLU A 95 -2.69 -9.11 -13.60
CA GLU A 95 -1.47 -9.91 -13.42
C GLU A 95 -0.83 -10.29 -14.76
N LYS A 96 -1.64 -10.67 -15.76
CA LYS A 96 -1.15 -11.00 -17.11
C LYS A 96 -0.64 -9.75 -17.83
N VAL A 97 -1.38 -8.63 -17.73
CA VAL A 97 -0.98 -7.35 -18.33
C VAL A 97 0.36 -6.87 -17.75
N LEU A 98 0.55 -7.02 -16.44
CA LEU A 98 1.75 -6.56 -15.73
C LEU A 98 2.86 -7.61 -15.63
N CYS A 99 2.76 -8.75 -16.32
CA CYS A 99 3.68 -9.88 -16.13
C CYS A 99 5.15 -9.57 -16.42
N ALA A 100 5.43 -8.55 -17.23
CA ALA A 100 6.77 -8.08 -17.57
C ALA A 100 7.35 -7.08 -16.55
N PHE A 101 6.57 -6.67 -15.55
CA PHE A 101 6.94 -5.65 -14.58
C PHE A 101 7.04 -6.22 -13.15
N PRO A 102 7.86 -5.61 -12.28
CA PRO A 102 7.97 -6.04 -10.89
C PRO A 102 6.65 -5.87 -10.11
N VAL A 103 5.90 -4.80 -10.42
CA VAL A 103 4.62 -4.47 -9.77
C VAL A 103 3.48 -5.20 -10.45
N ARG A 104 2.79 -6.06 -9.71
CA ARG A 104 1.63 -6.83 -10.16
C ARG A 104 0.83 -7.34 -8.96
N PRO A 105 -0.43 -7.77 -9.15
CA PRO A 105 -1.27 -8.27 -8.06
C PRO A 105 -0.62 -9.35 -7.18
N SER A 106 0.23 -10.22 -7.73
CA SER A 106 0.93 -11.27 -6.96
C SER A 106 2.12 -10.79 -6.13
N THR A 107 2.56 -9.54 -6.28
CA THR A 107 3.76 -9.00 -5.63
C THR A 107 3.56 -7.65 -4.95
N GLY A 108 2.39 -7.03 -5.15
CA GLY A 108 2.12 -5.67 -4.74
C GLY A 108 0.95 -5.55 -3.78
N HIS A 109 0.80 -4.34 -3.26
CA HIS A 109 -0.32 -3.93 -2.42
C HIS A 109 -0.91 -2.64 -2.95
N ILE A 110 -2.14 -2.34 -2.57
CA ILE A 110 -2.80 -1.10 -2.96
C ILE A 110 -2.64 -0.05 -1.85
N ALA A 111 -2.35 1.18 -2.27
CA ALA A 111 -2.46 2.36 -1.46
C ALA A 111 -3.34 3.40 -2.16
N THR A 112 -3.78 4.42 -1.44
CA THR A 112 -4.55 5.54 -1.97
C THR A 112 -4.30 6.79 -1.14
N SER A 113 -4.48 7.98 -1.70
CA SER A 113 -4.57 9.22 -0.92
C SER A 113 -5.98 9.47 -0.39
N ASN A 114 -6.99 8.70 -0.83
CA ASN A 114 -8.36 8.82 -0.36
C ASN A 114 -8.57 8.11 0.99
N GLN A 115 -8.68 8.88 2.06
CA GLN A 115 -8.89 8.36 3.41
C GLN A 115 -10.16 7.53 3.56
N GLN A 116 -11.26 7.90 2.86
CA GLN A 116 -12.50 7.15 2.94
C GLN A 116 -12.35 5.76 2.29
N GLU A 117 -11.64 5.68 1.16
CA GLU A 117 -11.38 4.41 0.48
C GLU A 117 -10.44 3.52 1.31
N ALA A 118 -9.34 4.07 1.83
CA ALA A 118 -8.45 3.35 2.73
C ALA A 118 -9.19 2.81 3.98
N GLY A 119 -10.09 3.63 4.54
CA GLY A 119 -10.88 3.28 5.73
C GLY A 119 -11.91 2.16 5.54
N LYS A 120 -12.22 1.76 4.30
CA LYS A 120 -13.13 0.61 4.04
C LYS A 120 -12.53 -0.73 4.47
N TRP A 121 -11.21 -0.79 4.64
CA TRP A 121 -10.44 -2.03 4.86
C TRP A 121 -9.87 -2.13 6.27
N GLY A 122 -10.15 -1.15 7.13
CA GLY A 122 -9.65 -1.10 8.49
C GLY A 122 -9.29 0.31 8.91
N GLN A 123 -8.50 0.42 9.98
CA GLN A 123 -7.97 1.71 10.41
C GLN A 123 -7.02 2.26 9.35
N THR A 124 -7.22 3.52 8.99
CA THR A 124 -6.33 4.24 8.07
C THR A 124 -4.93 4.38 8.67
N VAL A 125 -3.95 3.84 7.95
CA VAL A 125 -2.52 3.97 8.25
C VAL A 125 -1.79 4.52 7.03
N SER A 126 -0.81 5.39 7.28
CA SER A 126 0.17 5.80 6.27
C SER A 126 1.12 4.64 6.01
N VAL A 127 1.43 4.38 4.74
CA VAL A 127 2.35 3.33 4.31
C VAL A 127 3.56 3.92 3.61
N TRP A 128 4.72 3.40 3.97
CA TRP A 128 6.02 3.82 3.45
C TRP A 128 6.75 2.59 2.93
N PRO A 129 6.91 2.43 1.61
CA PRO A 129 7.67 1.32 1.06
C PRO A 129 9.10 1.37 1.58
N LEU A 130 9.61 0.22 2.03
CA LEU A 130 11.01 0.06 2.40
C LEU A 130 11.67 -0.81 1.33
N GLY A 131 12.85 -0.40 0.88
CA GLY A 131 13.56 -1.06 -0.19
C GLY A 131 14.62 -0.18 -0.83
N SER A 132 15.58 -0.83 -1.47
CA SER A 132 16.50 -0.14 -2.38
C SER A 132 15.81 0.28 -3.66
N SER A 133 14.78 -0.48 -4.04
CA SER A 133 14.03 -0.34 -5.28
C SER A 133 12.54 -0.47 -5.01
N TRP A 134 11.73 0.14 -5.89
CA TRP A 134 10.28 0.03 -5.86
C TRP A 134 9.69 0.23 -7.25
N ALA A 135 8.45 -0.19 -7.43
CA ALA A 135 7.68 0.04 -8.62
C ALA A 135 6.20 0.27 -8.26
N TYR A 136 5.50 1.04 -9.08
CA TYR A 136 4.09 1.33 -8.90
C TYR A 136 3.36 1.48 -10.23
N VAL A 137 2.05 1.30 -10.17
CA VAL A 137 1.13 1.50 -11.30
C VAL A 137 -0.20 2.01 -10.77
N TRP A 138 -0.88 2.83 -11.56
CA TRP A 138 -2.23 3.33 -11.26
C TRP A 138 -3.05 3.48 -12.54
N PRO A 139 -4.39 3.31 -12.48
CA PRO A 139 -5.26 3.46 -13.64
C PRO A 139 -5.54 4.94 -13.92
N GLU A 140 -5.20 5.42 -15.12
CA GLU A 140 -5.35 6.85 -15.47
C GLU A 140 -6.83 7.26 -15.57
N ASP A 141 -7.66 6.36 -16.09
CA ASP A 141 -9.07 6.62 -16.39
C ASP A 141 -10.01 6.33 -15.22
N ASN A 142 -9.56 5.55 -14.22
CA ASN A 142 -10.41 5.03 -13.14
C ASN A 142 -9.86 5.46 -11.76
N GLU A 143 -10.73 5.70 -10.78
CA GLU A 143 -10.28 6.13 -9.45
C GLU A 143 -9.70 4.97 -8.63
N ILE A 144 -10.22 3.78 -8.88
CA ILE A 144 -9.89 2.53 -8.18
C ILE A 144 -9.63 1.43 -9.22
N PHE A 145 -8.91 0.39 -8.83
CA PHE A 145 -8.70 -0.79 -9.67
C PHE A 145 -9.99 -1.60 -9.83
N PHE A 146 -10.76 -1.77 -8.76
CA PHE A 146 -12.00 -2.54 -8.79
C PHE A 146 -13.02 -2.02 -7.76
N PRO A 147 -14.33 -1.99 -8.10
CA PRO A 147 -14.92 -2.36 -9.39
C PRO A 147 -14.72 -1.30 -10.48
N THR A 148 -14.51 -1.74 -11.72
CA THR A 148 -14.54 -0.87 -12.91
C THR A 148 -15.97 -0.79 -13.50
N LYS A 149 -16.17 0.09 -14.49
CA LYS A 149 -17.44 0.18 -15.24
C LYS A 149 -17.79 -1.14 -15.94
N CYS A 150 -16.77 -1.88 -16.38
CA CYS A 150 -16.90 -3.17 -17.06
C CYS A 150 -16.27 -4.27 -16.20
N LYS A 151 -17.01 -4.79 -15.21
CA LYS A 151 -16.51 -5.76 -14.22
C LYS A 151 -15.95 -7.06 -14.81
N ASP A 152 -16.32 -7.42 -16.04
CA ASP A 152 -16.00 -8.71 -16.65
C ASP A 152 -14.71 -8.70 -17.49
N GLN A 153 -14.03 -7.56 -17.61
CA GLN A 153 -12.77 -7.42 -18.33
C GLN A 153 -11.82 -6.58 -17.47
N CYS A 154 -10.52 -6.94 -17.39
CA CYS A 154 -9.58 -5.89 -17.01
C CYS A 154 -9.60 -4.89 -18.15
N ASP A 155 -10.16 -3.73 -17.83
CA ASP A 155 -10.38 -2.61 -18.73
C ASP A 155 -9.06 -2.33 -19.49
N ASP A 156 -9.15 -1.92 -20.76
CA ASP A 156 -8.01 -1.39 -21.54
C ASP A 156 -7.53 -0.03 -20.96
N SER A 157 -7.88 0.26 -19.71
CA SER A 157 -7.54 1.48 -19.00
C SER A 157 -6.04 1.73 -19.10
N GLU A 158 -5.69 2.94 -19.53
CA GLU A 158 -4.29 3.32 -19.63
C GLU A 158 -3.66 3.23 -18.23
N LEU A 159 -2.61 2.43 -18.12
CA LEU A 159 -1.88 2.23 -16.88
C LEU A 159 -0.64 3.12 -16.87
N ALA A 160 -0.57 4.01 -15.88
CA ALA A 160 0.62 4.83 -15.66
C ALA A 160 1.62 4.06 -14.80
N LEU A 161 2.62 3.45 -15.44
CA LEU A 161 3.68 2.72 -14.77
C LEU A 161 4.85 3.63 -14.38
N ASN A 162 5.22 3.62 -13.09
CA ASN A 162 6.39 4.34 -12.54
C ASN A 162 6.46 5.83 -12.93
N GLN A 163 5.31 6.45 -13.17
CA GLN A 163 5.24 7.84 -13.61
C GLN A 163 4.08 8.55 -12.95
N ARG A 164 4.27 9.87 -12.74
CA ARG A 164 3.23 10.80 -12.32
C ARG A 164 2.51 10.36 -11.04
N LEU A 165 3.24 9.83 -10.05
CA LEU A 165 2.66 9.56 -8.73
C LEU A 165 1.96 10.79 -8.14
N PRO A 166 2.51 12.03 -8.20
CA PRO A 166 1.81 13.19 -7.67
C PRO A 166 0.42 13.40 -8.31
N ASP A 167 0.28 13.15 -9.62
CA ASP A 167 -1.02 13.25 -10.30
C ASP A 167 -2.02 12.20 -9.77
N ALA A 168 -1.54 10.98 -9.53
CA ALA A 168 -2.35 9.90 -8.96
C ALA A 168 -2.88 10.30 -7.57
N LEU A 169 -1.99 10.81 -6.72
CA LEU A 169 -2.33 11.20 -5.34
C LEU A 169 -3.24 12.42 -5.31
N HIS A 170 -2.96 13.44 -6.11
CA HIS A 170 -3.79 14.63 -6.23
C HIS A 170 -5.22 14.30 -6.68
N ARG A 171 -5.37 13.29 -7.54
CA ARG A 171 -6.65 12.81 -8.07
C ARG A 171 -7.28 11.69 -7.24
N ASN A 172 -6.78 11.43 -6.03
CA ASN A 172 -7.33 10.43 -5.11
C ASN A 172 -7.39 9.01 -5.69
N ARG A 173 -6.39 8.62 -6.49
CA ARG A 173 -6.34 7.32 -7.18
C ARG A 173 -5.81 6.22 -6.27
N GLU A 174 -6.24 4.99 -6.54
CA GLU A 174 -5.54 3.80 -6.05
C GLU A 174 -4.23 3.60 -6.82
N VAL A 175 -3.20 3.20 -6.09
CA VAL A 175 -1.86 2.92 -6.59
C VAL A 175 -1.48 1.51 -6.13
N LEU A 176 -1.27 0.61 -7.08
CA LEU A 176 -0.66 -0.68 -6.82
C LEU A 176 0.85 -0.46 -6.77
N PHE A 177 1.50 -0.84 -5.68
CA PHE A 177 2.92 -0.65 -5.46
C PHE A 177 3.59 -1.90 -4.92
N THR A 178 4.89 -2.02 -5.15
CA THR A 178 5.76 -3.04 -4.56
C THR A 178 7.14 -2.44 -4.28
N SER A 179 7.84 -2.94 -3.27
CA SER A 179 9.22 -2.56 -2.96
C SER A 179 10.04 -3.77 -2.57
N TRP A 180 11.35 -3.70 -2.82
CA TRP A 180 12.25 -4.79 -2.49
C TRP A 180 13.64 -4.30 -2.11
N PHE A 181 14.36 -5.17 -1.39
CA PHE A 181 15.77 -4.97 -1.07
C PHE A 181 16.62 -5.78 -2.05
N ASP A 182 17.58 -5.12 -2.70
CA ASP A 182 18.60 -5.80 -3.50
C ASP A 182 19.59 -6.51 -2.57
N ASP A 183 20.06 -7.69 -3.00
CA ASP A 183 20.97 -8.55 -2.20
C ASP A 183 22.24 -7.82 -1.72
N GLN A 184 22.67 -6.78 -2.43
CA GLN A 184 23.87 -6.01 -2.09
C GLN A 184 23.64 -4.98 -0.97
N GLN A 185 22.40 -4.53 -0.73
CA GLN A 185 22.08 -3.57 0.34
C GLN A 185 21.71 -4.23 1.68
N ALA A 186 21.56 -5.56 1.70
CA ALA A 186 21.29 -6.33 2.93
C ALA A 186 22.37 -6.16 4.03
N VAL A 187 23.53 -5.59 3.70
CA VAL A 187 24.65 -5.39 4.62
C VAL A 187 24.42 -4.23 5.60
N SER A 188 23.61 -3.22 5.25
CA SER A 188 23.34 -2.04 6.10
C SER A 188 21.99 -2.08 6.81
N LEU A 189 21.15 -3.07 6.54
CA LEU A 189 19.87 -3.21 7.21
C LEU A 189 20.06 -3.69 8.66
N PRO A 190 19.23 -3.22 9.62
CA PRO A 190 19.19 -3.80 10.95
C PRO A 190 18.99 -5.32 10.84
N LYS A 191 19.62 -6.10 11.73
CA LYS A 191 19.74 -7.57 11.59
C LYS A 191 18.41 -8.29 11.35
N ASN A 192 17.30 -7.71 11.81
CA ASN A 192 15.94 -8.17 11.66
C ASN A 192 15.34 -8.04 10.25
N PHE A 193 15.94 -7.28 9.33
CA PHE A 193 15.44 -7.11 7.96
C PHE A 193 16.17 -8.00 6.93
N LYS A 194 17.26 -8.68 7.30
CA LYS A 194 18.13 -9.40 6.35
C LYS A 194 17.44 -10.54 5.59
N SER A 195 16.28 -10.99 6.05
CA SER A 195 15.47 -12.03 5.39
C SER A 195 14.28 -11.49 4.61
N LEU A 196 13.98 -10.19 4.71
CA LEU A 196 12.80 -9.59 4.08
C LEU A 196 13.12 -9.27 2.62
N ARG A 197 12.32 -9.81 1.71
CA ARG A 197 12.42 -9.49 0.27
C ARG A 197 11.69 -8.19 -0.03
N SER A 198 10.57 -7.98 0.62
CA SER A 198 9.74 -6.78 0.63
C SER A 198 9.48 -6.38 2.07
N ALA A 199 9.23 -5.10 2.30
CA ALA A 199 8.70 -4.62 3.57
C ALA A 199 8.13 -3.23 3.38
N PHE A 200 7.23 -2.83 4.27
CA PHE A 200 6.81 -1.45 4.39
C PHE A 200 6.61 -1.08 5.85
N LEU A 201 6.83 0.21 6.13
CA LEU A 201 6.54 0.81 7.41
C LEU A 201 5.11 1.34 7.38
N ILE A 202 4.30 0.91 8.33
CA ILE A 202 2.95 1.43 8.53
C ILE A 202 2.90 2.27 9.80
N ILE A 203 2.20 3.38 9.71
CA ILE A 203 2.12 4.38 10.77
C ILE A 203 0.65 4.78 10.93
N PRO A 204 0.05 4.65 12.12
CA PRO A 204 -1.31 5.14 12.36
C PRO A 204 -1.44 6.61 11.99
N SER A 205 -2.47 6.94 11.21
CA SER A 205 -2.65 8.29 10.63
C SER A 205 -2.68 9.44 11.64
N ARG A 206 -3.05 9.15 12.90
CA ARG A 206 -2.96 10.12 14.00
C ARG A 206 -1.55 10.66 14.26
N PHE A 207 -0.51 9.94 13.83
CA PHE A 207 0.89 10.37 13.96
C PHE A 207 1.42 11.10 12.73
N ASP A 208 0.63 11.27 11.65
CA ASP A 208 1.11 11.86 10.39
C ASP A 208 1.63 13.29 10.59
N ALA A 209 0.93 14.11 11.38
CA ALA A 209 1.38 15.46 11.69
C ALA A 209 2.73 15.49 12.42
N GLN A 210 2.92 14.58 13.39
CA GLN A 210 4.19 14.46 14.12
C GLN A 210 5.31 13.94 13.22
N LEU A 211 5.02 12.92 12.41
CA LEU A 211 5.95 12.34 11.46
C LEU A 211 6.41 13.39 10.44
N LYS A 212 5.48 14.19 9.91
CA LYS A 212 5.78 15.26 8.96
C LYS A 212 6.79 16.26 9.53
N VAL A 213 6.62 16.68 10.78
CA VAL A 213 7.57 17.56 11.47
C VAL A 213 8.96 16.93 11.56
N GLU A 214 9.05 15.64 11.89
CA GLU A 214 10.34 14.93 11.94
C GLU A 214 11.00 14.76 10.57
N LEU A 215 10.22 14.45 9.53
CA LEU A 215 10.71 14.34 8.16
C LEU A 215 11.19 15.71 7.64
N GLN A 216 10.46 16.79 7.91
CA GLN A 216 10.86 18.15 7.51
C GLN A 216 12.19 18.58 8.11
N LYS A 217 12.46 18.27 9.39
CA LYS A 217 13.75 18.55 10.04
C LYS A 217 14.93 17.89 9.31
N ARG A 218 14.68 16.77 8.63
CA ARG A 218 15.67 15.97 7.90
C ARG A 218 15.63 16.23 6.39
N ASN A 219 14.84 17.20 5.93
CA ASN A 219 14.52 17.39 4.50
C ASN A 219 14.09 16.08 3.82
N TYR A 220 13.32 15.25 4.53
CA TYR A 220 12.89 13.93 4.09
C TYR A 220 14.06 12.99 3.76
N GLY A 221 15.30 13.28 4.15
CA GLY A 221 16.50 12.54 3.73
C GLY A 221 16.92 12.80 2.28
N LEU A 222 16.52 13.94 1.70
CA LEU A 222 16.82 14.35 0.32
C LEU A 222 18.04 15.28 0.22
N SER A 223 18.75 15.50 1.32
CA SER A 223 19.96 16.33 1.41
C SER A 223 21.23 15.53 1.19
#